data_AF-A0A821TQN9-F1
#
_entry.id   AF-A0A821TQN9-F1
#
_cell.length_a   1.000
_cell.length_b   1.000
_cell.length_c   1.000
_cell.angle_alpha   90.00
_cell.angle_beta   90.00
_cell.angle_gamma   90.00
#
_symmetry.space_group_name_H-M   'P 1'
#
loop_
_entity.id
_entity.type
_entity.pdbx_description
1 polymer ?
#
loop_
_entity_poly.entity_id
_entity_poly.type
_entity_poly.pdbx_seq_one_letter_code
_entity_poly.pdbx_strand_id
1 'polypeptide(L)' 'VQTQQPEWLCYHELVFTTKEYMREICVINPKWLVESAPKFFKLGDSIRLSKMKKEQQIQPLYNKFEEPNS' A
#
# COMPACT_ATOMS: atom_id res chain seq x y z
N VAL A 1 -16.95 1.44 16.63
CA VAL A 1 -16.72 1.99 15.28
C VAL A 1 -15.57 1.21 14.68
N GLN A 2 -15.79 0.37 13.65
CA GLN A 2 -14.67 -0.21 12.91
C GLN A 2 -13.99 0.95 12.17
N THR A 3 -12.87 1.43 12.71
CA THR A 3 -12.03 2.42 12.03
C THR A 3 -11.31 1.69 10.90
N GLN A 4 -11.93 1.66 9.71
CA GLN A 4 -11.21 1.26 8.50
C GLN A 4 -10.00 2.16 8.34
N GLN A 5 -8.83 1.55 8.13
CA GLN A 5 -7.62 2.30 7.85
C GLN A 5 -7.71 2.90 6.45
N PRO A 6 -7.31 4.17 6.27
CA PRO A 6 -7.28 4.79 4.96
C PRO A 6 -6.24 4.09 4.07
N GLU A 7 -6.55 3.96 2.79
CA GLU A 7 -5.66 3.33 1.81
C GLU A 7 -4.44 4.23 1.50
N TRP A 8 -4.62 5.55 1.51
CA TRP A 8 -3.59 6.53 1.16
C TRP A 8 -3.43 7.59 2.25
N LEU A 9 -2.17 7.84 2.62
CA LEU A 9 -1.79 8.78 3.66
C LEU A 9 -0.41 9.37 3.39
N CYS A 10 -0.13 10.51 4.01
CA CYS A 10 1.17 11.15 4.09
C CYS A 10 1.56 11.26 5.58
N TYR A 11 2.84 11.04 5.90
CA TYR A 11 3.37 11.16 7.26
C TYR A 11 4.49 12.20 7.31
N HIS A 12 4.63 12.90 8.43
CA HIS A 12 5.72 13.86 8.62
C HIS A 12 7.03 13.18 8.98
N GLU A 13 6.98 12.20 9.88
CA GLU A 13 8.16 11.48 10.35
C GLU A 13 7.89 9.99 10.55
N LEU A 14 8.97 9.21 10.42
CA LEU A 14 8.99 7.78 10.71
C LEU A 14 9.75 7.56 12.01
N VAL A 15 9.08 6.99 13.00
CA VAL A 15 9.63 6.72 14.32
C VAL A 15 10.06 5.26 14.37
N PHE A 16 11.37 5.03 14.44
CA PHE A 16 11.94 3.68 14.50
C PHE A 16 11.98 3.18 15.95
N THR A 17 11.23 2.11 16.22
CA THR A 17 11.21 1.42 17.53
C THR A 17 11.33 -0.10 17.31
N THR A 18 10.59 -0.93 18.05
CA THR A 18 10.42 -2.36 17.73
C THR A 18 9.60 -2.59 16.45
N LYS A 19 8.70 -1.65 16.15
CA LYS A 19 7.97 -1.57 14.87
C LYS A 19 8.08 -0.14 14.35
N GLU A 20 7.94 0.03 13.04
CA GLU A 20 7.94 1.34 12.41
C GLU A 20 6.58 2.00 12.63
N TYR A 21 6.58 3.20 13.22
CA TYR A 21 5.37 4.00 13.45
C TYR A 21 5.44 5.29 12.65
N MET A 22 4.33 5.68 12.04
CA MET A 22 4.18 6.98 11.37
C MET A 22 3.63 8.00 12.37
N ARG A 23 4.28 9.18 12.50
CA ARG A 23 3.76 10.29 13.31
C ARG A 23 3.24 11.41 12.40
N GLU A 24 2.17 12.07 12.86
CA GLU A 24 1.49 13.16 12.16
C GLU A 24 1.02 12.74 10.77
N ILE A 25 -0.11 12.03 10.75
CA ILE A 25 -0.66 11.41 9.54
C ILE A 25 -1.75 12.31 8.95
N CYS A 26 -1.71 12.51 7.64
CA CYS A 26 -2.76 13.16 6.87
C CYS A 26 -3.31 12.20 5.80
N VAL A 27 -4.62 12.03 5.75
CA VAL A 27 -5.29 11.24 4.70
C VAL A 27 -5.30 12.05 3.41
N ILE A 28 -4.89 11.43 2.30
CA ILE A 28 -4.77 12.13 1.01
C ILE A 28 -5.48 11.39 -0.12
N ASN A 29 -5.86 12.12 -1.16
CA ASN A 29 -6.23 11.52 -2.44
C ASN A 29 -4.95 11.29 -3.28
N PRO A 30 -4.72 10.09 -3.85
CA PRO A 30 -3.52 9.82 -4.64
C PRO A 30 -3.35 10.74 -5.86
N LYS A 31 -4.44 11.33 -6.39
CA LYS A 31 -4.38 12.29 -7.51
C LYS A 31 -3.57 13.54 -7.17
N TRP A 32 -3.64 13.99 -5.92
CA TRP A 32 -2.93 15.20 -5.46
C TRP A 32 -1.41 15.06 -5.54
N LEU A 33 -0.88 13.84 -5.47
CA LEU A 33 0.56 13.58 -5.61
C LEU A 33 1.05 13.86 -7.02
N VAL A 34 0.27 13.46 -8.04
CA VAL A 34 0.60 13.71 -9.44
C VAL A 34 0.44 15.19 -9.77
N GLU A 35 -0.59 15.85 -9.22
CA GLU A 35 -0.82 17.29 -9.39
C GLU A 35 0.29 18.13 -8.74
N SER A 36 0.70 17.78 -7.52
CA SER A 36 1.68 18.56 -6.73
C SER A 36 3.13 18.28 -7.13
N ALA A 37 3.45 17.03 -7.51
CA ALA A 37 4.81 16.60 -7.83
C ALA A 37 4.87 15.71 -9.10
N PRO A 38 4.53 16.28 -10.28
CA PRO A 38 4.42 15.52 -11.54
C PRO A 38 5.75 14.94 -12.05
N LYS A 39 6.89 15.46 -11.57
CA LYS A 39 8.22 14.91 -11.90
C LYS A 39 8.52 13.62 -11.14
N PHE A 40 7.92 13.44 -9.97
CA PHE A 40 8.18 12.31 -9.09
C PHE A 40 7.11 11.22 -9.26
N PHE A 41 5.84 11.62 -9.36
CA PHE A 41 4.72 10.69 -9.48
C PHE A 41 4.15 10.65 -10.90
N LYS A 42 3.79 9.45 -11.35
CA LYS A 42 3.08 9.20 -12.61
C LYS A 42 1.84 8.35 -12.35
N LEU A 43 0.77 8.63 -13.08
CA LEU A 43 -0.41 7.77 -13.03
C LEU A 43 -0.07 6.42 -13.68
N GLY A 44 -0.48 5.32 -13.04
CA GLY A 44 -0.29 3.99 -13.59
C GLY A 44 -1.17 3.74 -14.82
N ASP A 45 -0.65 3.03 -15.81
CA ASP A 45 -1.43 2.58 -16.96
C ASP A 45 -2.42 1.49 -16.55
N SER A 46 -3.71 1.70 -16.83
CA SER A 46 -4.76 0.71 -16.54
C SER A 46 -4.67 -0.55 -17.40
N ILE A 47 -4.10 -0.43 -18.60
CA ILE A 47 -3.98 -1.52 -19.58
C ILE A 47 -2.70 -2.34 -19.34
N ARG A 48 -1.63 -1.71 -18.84
CA ARG A 48 -0.31 -2.34 -18.71
C ARG A 48 0.05 -2.52 -17.25
N LEU A 49 0.10 -3.78 -16.83
CA LEU A 49 0.54 -4.13 -15.49
C LEU A 49 2.01 -3.74 -15.27
N SER A 50 2.30 -3.07 -14.16
CA SER A 50 3.67 -2.75 -13.72
C SER A 50 4.47 -4.05 -13.50
N LYS A 51 5.79 -4.00 -13.69
CA LYS A 51 6.69 -5.15 -13.46
C LYS A 51 6.45 -5.79 -12.09
N MET A 52 6.42 -4.96 -11.04
CA MET A 52 6.18 -5.40 -9.67
C MET A 52 4.83 -6.13 -9.50
N LYS A 53 3.76 -5.62 -10.11
CA LYS A 53 2.42 -6.24 -10.03
C LYS A 53 2.34 -7.56 -10.80
N LYS A 54 3.15 -7.75 -11.84
CA LYS A 54 3.27 -9.04 -12.55
C LYS A 54 4.00 -10.10 -11.75
N GLU A 55 4.94 -9.68 -10.92
CA GLU A 55 5.76 -10.57 -10.08
C GLU A 55 5.05 -10.97 -8.78
N GLN A 56 3.96 -10.29 -8.42
CA GLN A 56 3.13 -10.65 -7.26
C GLN A 56 2.44 -12.00 -7.50
N GLN A 57 2.70 -12.95 -6.60
CA GLN A 57 2.01 -14.23 -6.54
C GLN A 57 0.94 -14.18 -5.45
N ILE A 58 -0.26 -14.66 -5.76
CA ILE A 58 -1.30 -14.82 -4.75
C ILE A 58 -0.98 -16.03 -3.88
N GLN A 59 -1.02 -15.85 -2.56
CA GLN A 59 -0.99 -17.00 -1.65
C GLN A 59 -2.41 -17.56 -1.52
N PRO A 60 -2.57 -18.89 -1.50
CA PRO A 60 -3.86 -19.49 -1.24
C PRO A 60 -4.34 -19.08 0.16
N LEU A 61 -5.67 -18.98 0.30
CA LEU A 61 -6.26 -18.71 1.61
C LEU A 61 -5.89 -19.85 2.56
N TYR A 62 -5.41 -19.51 3.76
CA TYR A 62 -5.06 -20.51 4.76
C TYR A 62 -6.30 -21.30 5.20
N ASN A 63 -6.29 -22.61 4.94
CA ASN A 63 -7.29 -23.53 5.44
C ASN A 63 -6.77 -24.17 6.74
N LYS A 64 -7.50 -23.98 7.84
CA LYS A 64 -7.12 -24.52 9.16
C LYS A 64 -7.10 -26.06 9.20
N PHE A 65 -7.85 -26.72 8.31
CA PHE A 65 -8.08 -28.17 8.35
C PHE A 65 -7.29 -28.95 7.29
N GLU A 66 -6.60 -28.27 6.37
CA GLU A 66 -5.74 -28.91 5.39
C GLU A 66 -4.28 -28.74 5.79
N GLU A 67 -3.48 -29.78 5.54
CA GLU A 67 -2.04 -29.70 5.72
C GLU A 67 -1.44 -28.75 4.67
N PRO A 68 -0.48 -27.89 5.04
CA PRO A 68 0.16 -27.00 4.09
C PRO A 68 0.85 -27.82 3.00
N ASN A 69 0.33 -27.75 1.77
CA ASN A 69 0.80 -28.43 0.55
C ASN A 69 0.36 -29.90 0.33
N SER A 70 -0.75 -30.38 0.93
CA SER A 70 -1.36 -31.65 0.48
C SER A 70 -2.07 -31.51 -0.86
#